data_AF-A0A317Z4P7-F1
#
_entry.id   AF-A0A317Z4P7-F1
#
_cell.length_a   1.000
_cell.length_b   1.000
_cell.length_c   1.000
_cell.angle_alpha   90.00
_cell.angle_beta   90.00
_cell.angle_gamma   90.00
#
_symmetry.space_group_name_H-M   'P 1'
#
loop_
_entity.id
_entity.type
_entity.pdbx_description
1 polymer ?
#
loop_
_entity_poly.entity_id
_entity_poly.type
_entity_poly.pdbx_seq_one_letter_code
_entity_poly.pdbx_strand_id
1 'polypeptide(L)'
;MAEYELLDGVIINKENSGTGWVLEIVISDIHQEQMQAYMEAETLLDIRVVITRPSNDPALFDATIKHITPLNGSISVVFECHIYTLRQVYAENLLEQLVNEGMQGQE
;
A
#
# COMPACT_ATOMS: atom_id res chain seq x y z
N MET A 1 -2.93 -10.93 -1.55
CA MET A 1 -2.88 -9.51 -1.18
C MET A 1 -3.96 -9.30 -0.12
N ALA A 2 -3.65 -8.72 1.03
CA ALA A 2 -4.62 -8.53 2.11
C ALA A 2 -5.32 -7.17 1.93
N GLU A 3 -6.63 -7.15 2.11
CA GLU A 3 -7.46 -5.95 2.11
C GLU A 3 -8.02 -5.76 3.53
N TYR A 4 -7.98 -4.51 4.02
CA TYR A 4 -8.46 -4.16 5.36
C TYR A 4 -9.68 -3.27 5.23
N GLU A 5 -10.76 -3.62 5.94
CA GLU A 5 -11.94 -2.78 6.04
C GLU A 5 -11.59 -1.54 6.90
N LEU A 6 -11.67 -0.37 6.28
CA LEU A 6 -11.37 0.90 6.93
C LEU A 6 -12.63 1.44 7.63
N LEU A 7 -12.51 1.74 8.92
CA LEU A 7 -13.51 2.51 9.66
C LEU A 7 -13.41 4.00 9.30
N ASP A 8 -12.17 4.49 9.14
CA ASP A 8 -11.85 5.83 8.66
C ASP A 8 -10.45 5.85 8.05
N GLY A 9 -10.13 6.87 7.25
CA GLY A 9 -8.81 7.02 6.66
C GLY A 9 -8.59 8.39 6.04
N VAL A 10 -7.40 8.93 6.27
CA VAL A 10 -6.94 10.18 5.66
C VAL A 10 -5.52 10.01 5.14
N ILE A 11 -5.27 10.54 3.95
CA ILE A 11 -3.93 10.58 3.36
C ILE A 11 -3.59 12.02 3.01
N ILE A 12 -2.38 12.45 3.38
CA ILE A 12 -1.90 13.82 3.22
C ILE A 12 -0.61 13.79 2.41
N ASN A 13 -0.61 14.53 1.30
CA ASN A 13 0.60 14.79 0.53
C ASN A 13 1.50 15.78 1.28
N LYS A 14 2.75 15.41 1.56
CA LYS A 14 3.76 16.30 2.16
C LYS A 14 4.71 16.82 1.09
N GLU A 15 4.18 17.68 0.21
CA GLU A 15 4.90 18.24 -0.94
C GLU A 15 6.21 18.95 -0.57
N ASN A 16 6.28 19.54 0.63
CA ASN A 16 7.48 20.22 1.12
C ASN A 16 8.65 19.27 1.47
N SER A 17 8.43 17.95 1.48
CA SER A 17 9.45 16.92 1.79
C SER A 17 9.80 16.01 0.60
N GLY A 18 9.31 16.30 -0.61
CA GLY A 18 9.56 15.48 -1.81
C GLY A 18 8.40 14.54 -2.13
N THR A 19 8.66 13.24 -2.26
CA THR A 19 7.65 12.20 -2.58
C THR A 19 6.92 11.65 -1.35
N GLY A 20 7.04 12.33 -0.20
CA GLY A 20 6.52 11.87 1.08
C GLY A 20 5.02 12.09 1.26
N TRP A 21 4.35 11.07 1.76
CA TRP A 21 2.94 11.09 2.14
C TRP A 21 2.81 10.57 3.57
N VAL A 22 1.77 11.01 4.27
CA VAL A 22 1.35 10.42 5.54
C VAL A 22 -0.04 9.86 5.37
N LEU A 23 -0.19 8.59 5.74
CA LEU A 23 -1.47 7.90 5.75
C LEU A 23 -1.81 7.59 7.21
N GLU A 24 -3.00 7.95 7.63
CA GLU A 24 -3.60 7.49 8.88
C GLU A 24 -4.87 6.71 8.55
N ILE A 25 -5.00 5.51 9.12
CA ILE A 25 -6.19 4.69 8.98
C ILE A 25 -6.69 4.25 10.34
N VAL A 26 -8.00 4.05 10.45
CA VAL A 26 -8.63 3.43 11.60
C VAL A 26 -9.19 2.07 11.15
N ILE A 27 -8.74 1.00 11.79
CA ILE A 27 -9.14 -0.39 11.48
C ILE A 27 -9.49 -1.13 12.78
N SER A 28 -10.13 -2.30 12.67
CA SER A 28 -10.44 -3.12 13.84
C SER A 28 -9.16 -3.57 14.58
N ASP A 29 -9.25 -3.61 15.91
CA ASP A 29 -8.18 -4.04 16.81
C ASP A 29 -7.78 -5.51 16.65
N ILE A 30 -8.58 -6.32 15.94
CA ILE A 30 -8.20 -7.69 15.55
C ILE A 30 -6.88 -7.74 14.77
N HIS A 31 -6.48 -6.64 14.13
CA HIS A 31 -5.24 -6.52 13.37
C HIS A 31 -4.05 -5.97 14.18
N GLN A 32 -4.24 -5.69 15.48
CA GLN A 32 -3.24 -5.03 16.31
C GLN A 32 -1.91 -5.79 16.36
N GLU A 33 -1.93 -7.10 16.60
CA GLU A 33 -0.71 -7.91 16.68
C GLU A 33 0.08 -7.88 15.37
N GLN A 34 -0.62 -7.95 14.23
CA GLN A 34 0.00 -7.91 12.91
C GLN A 34 0.63 -6.54 12.61
N MET A 35 -0.09 -5.45 12.89
CA MET A 35 0.44 -4.09 12.68
C MET A 35 1.63 -3.82 13.59
N GLN A 36 1.57 -4.29 14.83
CA GLN A 36 2.67 -4.17 15.79
C GLN A 36 3.92 -4.92 15.30
N ALA A 37 3.77 -6.14 14.77
CA ALA A 37 4.87 -6.88 14.19
C ALA A 37 5.52 -6.15 13.00
N TYR A 38 4.72 -5.55 12.11
CA TYR A 38 5.25 -4.75 11.00
C TYR A 38 6.00 -3.50 11.47
N MET A 39 5.49 -2.84 12.50
CA MET A 39 6.12 -1.66 13.10
C MET A 39 7.46 -2.03 13.76
N GLU A 40 7.50 -3.08 14.58
CA GLU A 40 8.71 -3.53 15.28
C GLU A 40 9.80 -4.03 14.33
N ALA A 41 9.41 -4.65 13.22
CA ALA A 41 10.34 -5.13 12.20
C ALA A 41 10.72 -4.04 11.18
N GLU A 42 10.21 -2.81 11.30
CA GLU A 42 10.34 -1.74 10.31
C GLU A 42 10.06 -2.23 8.88
N THR A 43 9.03 -3.07 8.74
CA THR A 43 8.73 -3.75 7.48
C THR A 43 8.35 -2.74 6.41
N LEU A 44 9.02 -2.80 5.26
CA LEU A 44 8.64 -2.03 4.08
C LEU A 44 7.44 -2.72 3.42
N LEU A 45 6.28 -2.07 3.51
CA LEU A 45 5.01 -2.57 2.99
C LEU A 45 4.72 -1.96 1.63
N ASP A 46 4.46 -2.81 0.63
CA ASP A 46 3.88 -2.39 -0.64
C ASP A 46 2.37 -2.29 -0.50
N ILE A 47 1.85 -1.06 -0.47
CA ILE A 47 0.43 -0.78 -0.23
C ILE A 47 -0.24 -0.08 -1.42
N ARG A 48 -1.54 -0.33 -1.55
CA ARG A 48 -2.41 0.28 -2.54
C ARG A 48 -3.48 1.10 -1.84
N VAL A 49 -3.58 2.39 -2.17
CA VAL A 49 -4.56 3.29 -1.55
C VAL A 49 -5.43 3.90 -2.62
N VAL A 50 -6.74 3.70 -2.51
CA VAL A 50 -7.74 4.35 -3.37
C VAL A 50 -8.15 5.67 -2.74
N ILE A 51 -7.86 6.79 -3.41
CA ILE A 51 -8.06 8.13 -2.87
C ILE A 51 -9.36 8.73 -3.45
N THR A 52 -10.18 9.33 -2.57
CA THR A 52 -11.41 10.07 -2.89
C THR A 52 -12.61 9.22 -3.34
N ARG A 53 -12.47 8.35 -4.35
CA ARG A 53 -13.58 7.54 -4.88
C ARG A 53 -13.14 6.10 -5.11
N PRO A 54 -13.94 5.08 -4.74
CA PRO A 54 -13.62 3.67 -4.96
C PRO A 54 -13.37 3.29 -6.43
N SER A 55 -13.87 4.09 -7.37
CA SER A 55 -13.68 3.90 -8.81
C SER A 55 -12.32 4.34 -9.33
N ASN A 56 -11.50 5.00 -8.50
CA ASN A 56 -10.19 5.48 -8.92
C ASN A 56 -9.17 4.35 -8.91
N ASP A 57 -8.23 4.39 -9.86
CA ASP A 57 -7.09 3.50 -9.84
C ASP A 57 -6.30 3.68 -8.54
N PRO A 58 -5.94 2.60 -7.83
CA PRO A 58 -5.17 2.71 -6.60
C PRO A 58 -3.80 3.33 -6.86
N ALA A 59 -3.42 4.31 -6.02
CA ALA A 59 -2.06 4.80 -5.97
C ALA A 59 -1.17 3.79 -5.20
N LEU A 60 0.06 3.61 -5.66
CA LEU A 60 1.03 2.68 -5.10
C LEU A 60 1.99 3.41 -4.17
N PHE A 61 2.23 2.83 -2.99
CA PHE A 61 3.14 3.40 -2.00
C PHE A 61 4.02 2.33 -1.38
N ASP A 62 5.28 2.70 -1.16
CA ASP A 62 6.13 2.04 -0.17
C ASP A 62 5.87 2.68 1.18
N ALA A 63 5.46 1.89 2.18
CA ALA A 63 5.02 2.40 3.47
C ALA A 63 5.71 1.71 4.65
N THR A 64 5.96 2.46 5.72
CA THR A 64 6.40 1.93 7.01
C THR A 64 5.50 2.47 8.11
N ILE A 65 5.14 1.63 9.08
CA ILE A 65 4.33 2.05 10.22
C ILE A 65 5.22 2.86 11.17
N LYS A 66 4.74 4.05 11.57
CA LYS A 66 5.43 4.92 12.52
C LYS A 66 4.80 4.91 13.90
N HIS A 67 3.48 4.84 13.95
CA HIS A 67 2.74 4.85 15.20
C HIS A 67 1.49 3.99 15.11
N ILE A 68 1.18 3.30 16.20
CA ILE A 68 -0.08 2.59 16.42
C ILE A 68 -0.67 3.12 17.71
N THR A 69 -1.91 3.59 17.64
CA THR A 69 -2.66 4.12 18.79
C THR A 69 -3.89 3.26 19.02
N PRO A 70 -3.98 2.52 20.15
CA PRO A 70 -5.19 1.81 20.53
C PRO A 70 -6.35 2.77 20.76
N LEU A 71 -7.52 2.42 20.23
CA LEU A 71 -8.79 3.10 20.44
C LEU A 71 -9.79 2.10 21.06
N ASN A 72 -11.03 2.52 21.27
CA ASN A 72 -12.05 1.66 21.86
C ASN A 72 -12.65 0.70 20.81
N GLY A 73 -12.09 -0.52 20.69
CA GLY A 73 -12.51 -1.55 19.72
C GLY A 73 -11.90 -1.38 18.32
N SER A 74 -10.93 -0.50 18.17
CA SER A 74 -10.20 -0.22 16.93
C SER A 74 -8.79 0.26 17.22
N ILE A 75 -7.97 0.39 16.19
CA ILE A 75 -6.64 0.97 16.25
C ILE A 75 -6.51 2.06 15.17
N SER A 76 -5.87 3.18 15.52
CA SER A 76 -5.34 4.12 14.53
C SER A 76 -3.90 3.72 14.19
N VAL A 77 -3.59 3.64 12.90
CA VAL A 77 -2.25 3.29 12.39
C VAL A 77 -1.78 4.40 11.47
N VAL A 78 -0.62 4.96 11.79
CA VAL A 78 0.03 6.04 11.03
C VAL A 78 1.22 5.48 10.26
N PHE A 79 1.23 5.72 8.96
CA PHE A 79 2.27 5.31 8.03
C PHE A 79 3.00 6.53 7.48
N GLU A 80 4.31 6.38 7.32
CA GLU A 80 5.08 7.20 6.40
C GLU A 80 5.15 6.47 5.05
N CYS A 81 4.73 7.15 3.99
CA CYS A 81 4.54 6.58 2.66
C CYS A 81 5.37 7.33 1.60
N HIS A 82 5.85 6.61 0.60
CA HIS A 82 6.49 7.18 -0.59
C HIS A 82 5.75 6.70 -1.83
N ILE A 83 5.19 7.64 -2.60
CA ILE A 83 4.45 7.30 -3.82
C ILE A 83 5.42 6.86 -4.92
N TYR A 84 5.08 5.80 -5.64
CA TYR A 84 5.79 5.38 -6.84
C TYR A 84 4.82 5.02 -7.96
N THR A 85 5.33 4.98 -9.18
CA THR A 85 4.57 4.52 -10.35
C THR A 85 5.21 3.25 -10.87
N LEU A 86 4.39 2.30 -11.33
CA LEU A 86 4.91 1.19 -12.12
C LEU A 86 5.57 1.80 -13.36
N ARG A 87 6.88 1.61 -13.52
CA ARG A 87 7.56 1.99 -14.76
C ARG A 87 6.80 1.35 -15.93
N GLN A 88 6.49 2.13 -16.96
CA GLN A 88 5.77 1.68 -18.17
C GLN A 88 6.38 0.43 -18.83
N VAL A 89 7.63 0.10 -18.50
CA VAL A 89 8.34 -1.13 -18.90
C VAL A 89 7.66 -2.40 -18.36
N TYR A 90 6.71 -2.34 -17.40
CA TYR A 90 6.02 -3.55 -16.92
C TYR A 90 5.17 -4.21 -18.02
N ALA A 91 4.51 -3.44 -18.88
CA ALA A 91 3.77 -4.02 -20.02
C ALA A 91 4.72 -4.64 -21.05
N GLU A 92 5.85 -3.99 -21.31
CA GLU A 92 6.87 -4.47 -22.24
C GLU A 92 7.57 -5.73 -21.71
N ASN A 93 7.97 -5.74 -20.45
CA ASN A 93 8.62 -6.88 -19.79
C ASN A 93 7.64 -8.04 -19.56
N LEU A 94 6.39 -7.78 -19.19
CA LEU A 94 5.38 -8.83 -19.06
C LEU A 94 5.06 -9.46 -20.42
N LEU A 95 4.93 -8.64 -21.48
CA LEU A 95 4.76 -9.14 -22.84
C LEU A 95 5.98 -9.95 -23.28
N GLU A 96 7.19 -9.46 -23.01
CA GLU A 96 8.45 -10.16 -23.30
C GLU A 96 8.55 -11.48 -22.52
N GLN A 97 8.17 -11.50 -21.24
CA GLN A 97 8.10 -12.74 -20.46
C GLN A 97 7.06 -13.71 -21.01
N LEU A 98 5.86 -13.26 -21.37
CA LEU A 98 4.81 -14.13 -21.96
C LEU A 98 5.22 -14.69 -23.33
N VAL A 99 5.90 -13.88 -24.16
CA VAL A 99 6.47 -14.32 -25.44
C VAL A 99 7.60 -15.33 -25.23
N ASN A 100 8.46 -15.11 -24.24
CA ASN A 100 9.57 -15.99 -23.91
C ASN A 100 9.14 -17.29 -23.19
N GLU A 101 8.05 -17.26 -22.40
CA GLU A 101 7.61 -18.39 -21.58
C GLU A 101 6.67 -19.37 -22.29
N GLY A 102 6.12 -19.06 -23.48
CA GLY A 102 5.52 -20.12 -24.29
C GLY A 102 4.49 -19.72 -25.32
N MET A 103 4.94 -19.32 -26.51
CA MET A 103 4.28 -19.74 -27.75
C MET A 103 5.30 -20.22 -28.78
N GLN A 104 5.98 -21.33 -28.49
CA GLN A 104 6.19 -22.30 -29.57
C GLN A 104 4.80 -22.88 -29.86
N GLY A 105 4.18 -22.37 -30.92
CA GLY A 105 2.84 -22.79 -31.34
C GLY A 105 2.74 -24.30 -31.40
N GLN A 106 1.75 -24.86 -30.73
CA GLN A 106 1.19 -26.13 -31.16
C GLN A 106 0.19 -25.79 -32.27
N GLU A 107 0.58 -26.21 -33.47
CA GLU A 107 -0.11 -26.26 -34.78
C GLU A 107 -1.47 -25.56 -34.95
#